data_AF-A0A349R0H2-F1
#
_entry.id   AF-A0A349R0H2-F1
#
_cell.length_a   1.000
_cell.length_b   1.000
_cell.length_c   1.000
_cell.angle_alpha   90.00
_cell.angle_beta   90.00
_cell.angle_gamma   90.00
#
_symmetry.space_group_name_H-M   'P 1'
#
loop_
_entity.id
_entity.type
_entity.pdbx_description
1 polymer ?
#
loop_
_entity_poly.entity_id
_entity_poly.type
_entity_poly.pdbx_seq_one_letter_code
_entity_poly.pdbx_strand_id
1 'polypeptide(L)' 'TNLTCGGCVSKVSADLDSVDGIYEWNVDPTNADKILTVKAEGVSEEEIIEIIKKKGFNATACSA' A
#
# COMPACT_ATOMS: atom_id res chain seq x y z
N THR A 1 12.23 -12.12 1.05
CA THR A 1 12.19 -11.91 2.51
C THR A 1 10.78 -11.55 2.91
N ASN A 2 10.12 -12.43 3.65
CA ASN A 2 8.68 -12.39 3.96
C ASN A 2 8.31 -11.28 4.96
N LEU A 3 7.17 -10.62 4.74
CA LEU A 3 6.64 -9.47 5.49
C LEU A 3 6.15 -9.87 6.91
N THR A 4 7.08 -10.18 7.81
CA THR A 4 6.83 -10.91 9.08
C THR A 4 6.69 -10.04 10.34
N CYS A 5 6.48 -8.72 10.25
CA CYS A 5 6.23 -7.92 11.44
C CYS A 5 5.12 -6.89 11.24
N GLY A 6 4.21 -6.79 12.22
CA GLY A 6 3.07 -5.86 12.25
C GLY A 6 3.45 -4.37 12.21
N GLY A 7 4.73 -4.03 12.41
CA GLY A 7 5.23 -2.64 12.31
C GLY A 7 5.44 -2.12 10.88
N CYS A 8 5.41 -2.98 9.87
CA CYS A 8 5.72 -2.61 8.50
C CYS A 8 4.53 -1.92 7.79
N VAL A 9 3.31 -2.32 8.12
CA VAL A 9 2.06 -1.77 7.54
C VAL A 9 1.83 -0.31 7.98
N SER A 10 2.18 0.03 9.23
CA SER A 10 2.06 1.39 9.75
C SER A 10 2.97 2.42 9.07
N LYS A 11 4.04 1.97 8.39
CA LYS A 11 4.90 2.89 7.61
C LYS A 11 4.29 3.24 6.26
N VAL A 12 3.76 2.23 5.55
CA VAL A 12 3.14 2.45 4.23
C VAL A 12 1.89 3.32 4.35
N SER A 13 1.10 3.12 5.39
CA SER A 13 -0.10 3.90 5.66
C SER A 13 0.14 5.39 5.82
N ALA A 14 1.16 5.81 6.57
CA ALA A 14 1.51 7.22 6.71
C ALA A 14 1.95 7.87 5.39
N ASP A 15 2.62 7.10 4.51
CA ASP A 15 2.97 7.57 3.18
C ASP A 15 1.76 7.68 2.26
N LEU A 16 0.84 6.71 2.30
CA LEU A 16 -0.40 6.76 1.52
C LEU A 16 -1.28 7.94 1.94
N ASP A 17 -1.37 8.22 3.24
CA ASP A 17 -2.08 9.39 3.77
C ASP A 17 -1.47 10.72 3.30
N SER A 18 -0.16 10.70 3.00
CA SER A 18 0.56 11.86 2.47
C SER A 18 0.44 12.01 0.95
N VAL A 19 -0.15 11.07 0.22
CA VAL A 19 -0.37 11.17 -1.22
C VAL A 19 -1.65 11.94 -1.49
N ASP A 20 -1.52 13.07 -2.16
CA ASP A 20 -2.65 13.88 -2.61
C ASP A 20 -3.47 13.09 -3.63
N GLY A 21 -4.74 12.83 -3.31
CA GLY A 21 -5.66 12.03 -4.13
C GLY A 21 -5.98 10.64 -3.56
N ILE A 22 -5.22 10.13 -2.59
CA ILE A 22 -5.65 8.96 -1.82
C ILE A 22 -6.68 9.41 -0.79
N TYR A 23 -7.89 8.86 -0.87
CA TYR A 23 -8.96 9.19 0.07
C TYR A 23 -9.30 8.05 1.03
N GLU A 24 -8.97 6.81 0.67
CA GLU A 24 -9.22 5.67 1.54
C GLU A 24 -8.18 4.58 1.27
N TRP A 25 -7.70 3.93 2.32
CA TRP A 25 -6.91 2.71 2.19
C TRP A 25 -7.21 1.78 3.35
N ASN A 26 -7.13 0.47 3.10
CA ASN A 26 -7.36 -0.56 4.09
C ASN A 26 -6.37 -1.70 3.91
N VAL A 27 -5.80 -2.16 5.02
CA VAL A 27 -4.96 -3.36 5.05
C VAL A 27 -5.77 -4.50 5.63
N ASP A 28 -5.68 -5.68 5.02
CA ASP A 28 -6.36 -6.86 5.54
C ASP A 28 -5.38 -7.72 6.36
N PRO A 29 -5.36 -7.58 7.71
CA PRO A 29 -4.43 -8.31 8.56
C PRO A 29 -4.78 -9.80 8.68
N THR A 30 -6.00 -10.18 8.26
CA THR A 30 -6.47 -11.56 8.29
C THR A 30 -5.94 -12.36 7.11
N ASN A 31 -5.52 -11.67 6.04
CA ASN A 31 -4.95 -12.27 4.86
C ASN A 31 -3.45 -12.54 5.08
N ALA A 32 -2.99 -13.77 4.80
CA ALA A 32 -1.58 -14.15 4.97
C ALA A 32 -0.63 -13.24 4.17
N ASP A 33 -1.12 -12.73 3.03
CA ASP A 33 -0.41 -11.83 2.13
C ASP A 33 -0.54 -10.34 2.50
N LYS A 34 -1.34 -10.00 3.53
CA LYS A 34 -1.59 -8.62 4.00
C LYS A 34 -1.98 -7.69 2.84
N ILE A 35 -3.06 -8.06 2.14
CA ILE A 35 -3.59 -7.32 1.01
C ILE A 35 -3.87 -5.86 1.42
N LEU A 36 -3.33 -4.92 0.67
CA LEU A 36 -3.53 -3.49 0.84
C LEU A 36 -4.41 -2.97 -0.29
N THR A 37 -5.59 -2.49 0.05
CA THR A 37 -6.52 -1.85 -0.87
C THR A 37 -6.37 -0.35 -0.72
N VAL A 38 -6.08 0.34 -1.82
CA VAL A 38 -5.96 1.81 -1.85
C VAL A 38 -7.00 2.32 -2.84
N LYS A 39 -7.79 3.31 -2.40
CA LYS A 39 -8.69 4.08 -3.24
C LYS A 39 -8.14 5.48 -3.37
N ALA A 40 -7.80 5.82 -4.60
CA ALA A 40 -7.31 7.11 -4.98
C ALA A 40 -8.12 7.66 -6.15
N GLU A 41 -8.26 8.97 -6.21
CA GLU A 41 -8.87 9.70 -7.31
C GLU A 41 -7.84 10.69 -7.85
N GLY A 42 -7.46 10.53 -9.13
CA GLY A 42 -6.44 11.37 -9.77
C GLY A 42 -4.99 10.88 -9.63
N VAL A 43 -4.74 9.81 -8.87
CA VAL A 43 -3.41 9.17 -8.74
C VAL A 43 -3.38 7.86 -9.51
N SER A 44 -2.32 7.64 -10.27
CA SER A 44 -2.11 6.38 -10.99
C SER A 44 -1.57 5.29 -10.07
N GLU A 45 -1.99 4.05 -10.32
CA GLU A 45 -1.54 2.87 -9.57
C GLU A 45 -0.01 2.72 -9.56
N GLU A 46 0.66 3.08 -10.66
CA GLU A 46 2.12 3.03 -10.78
C GLU A 46 2.82 3.92 -9.75
N GLU A 47 2.26 5.11 -9.48
CA GLU A 47 2.81 6.06 -8.54
C GLU A 47 2.71 5.53 -7.10
N ILE A 48 1.55 4.95 -6.78
CA ILE A 48 1.31 4.26 -5.49
C ILE A 48 2.29 3.09 -5.33
N ILE A 49 2.48 2.28 -6.38
CA ILE A 49 3.40 1.14 -6.38
C ILE A 49 4.85 1.60 -6.18
N GLU A 50 5.28 2.70 -6.80
CA GLU A 50 6.61 3.26 -6.62
C GLU A 50 6.85 3.72 -5.18
N ILE A 51 5.87 4.40 -4.56
CA ILE A 51 5.96 4.84 -3.17
C ILE A 51 6.13 3.64 -2.24
N ILE A 52 5.32 2.59 -2.44
CA ILE A 52 5.38 1.37 -1.64
C ILE A 52 6.72 0.64 -1.86
N LYS A 53 7.21 0.56 -3.11
CA LYS A 53 8.53 -0.01 -3.44
C LYS A 53 9.69 0.75 -2.82
N LYS A 54 9.65 2.09 -2.82
CA LYS A 54 10.66 2.93 -2.16
C LYS A 54 10.75 2.68 -0.66
N LYS A 55 9.66 2.21 -0.03
CA LYS A 55 9.62 1.84 1.38
C LYS A 55 10.11 0.42 1.66
N GLY A 56 10.47 -0.35 0.62
CA GLY A 56 10.97 -1.71 0.73
C GLY A 56 9.88 -2.79 0.69
N PHE A 57 8.69 -2.44 0.20
CA PHE A 57 7.56 -3.35 0.07
C PHE A 57 7.31 -3.70 -1.39
N ASN A 58 6.80 -4.90 -1.65
CA ASN A 58 6.36 -5.28 -2.98
C ASN A 58 4.87 -4.97 -3.11
N ALA A 59 4.53 -3.99 -3.94
CA ALA A 59 3.17 -3.77 -4.41
C ALA A 59 3.10 -4.12 -5.89
N THR A 60 2.02 -4.76 -6.27
CA THR A 60 1.69 -5.09 -7.65
C THR A 60 0.28 -4.60 -7.89
N ALA A 61 0.03 -4.00 -9.07
CA ALA A 61 -1.33 -3.64 -9.46
C ALA A 61 -2.17 -4.92 -9.48
N CYS A 62 -3.30 -4.91 -8.78
CA CYS A 62 -4.27 -5.98 -8.86
C CYS A 62 -5.12 -5.71 -10.11
N SER A 63 -4.59 -6.08 -11.28
CA SER A 63 -5.40 -6.14 -12.50
C SER A 63 -6.48 -7.20 -12.28
N ALA A 64 -7.72 -6.76 -12.10
CA ALA A 64 -8.89 -7.63 -12.12
C ALA A 64 -9.00 -8.37 -13.47
#